data_AF-A0A7C4U9X4-F1
#
_entry.id   AF-A0A7C4U9X4-F1
#
_cell.length_a   1.000
_cell.length_b   1.000
_cell.length_c   1.000
_cell.angle_alpha   90.00
_cell.angle_beta   90.00
_cell.angle_gamma   90.00
#
_symmetry.space_group_name_H-M   'P 1'
#
loop_
_entity.id
_entity.type
_entity.pdbx_description
1 polymer ?
#
loop_
_entity_poly.entity_id
_entity_poly.type
_entity_poly.pdbx_seq_one_letter_code
_entity_poly.pdbx_strand_id
1 'polypeptide(L)' 'MKDLIEGIHYYINEDGLIVLTEKYHLEKGYCCGNGCRHCPFDYENVPEPKRSELLEQKNPNKN' A
#
# COMPACT_ATOMS: atom_id res chain seq x y z
N MET A 1 1.19 -6.63 21.84
CA MET A 1 0.50 -6.48 20.54
C MET A 1 0.47 -4.99 20.26
N LYS A 2 0.86 -4.55 19.06
CA LYS A 2 0.85 -3.12 18.74
C LYS A 2 -0.55 -2.80 18.24
N ASP A 3 -1.27 -1.95 18.95
CA ASP A 3 -2.64 -1.59 18.58
C ASP A 3 -2.62 -0.79 17.27
N LEU A 4 -3.56 -1.12 16.38
CA LEU A 4 -3.80 -0.32 15.19
C LEU A 4 -4.57 0.94 15.58
N ILE A 5 -4.11 2.09 15.10
CA ILE A 5 -4.66 3.39 15.46
C ILE A 5 -5.28 3.95 14.19
N GLU A 6 -6.59 4.20 14.22
CA GLU A 6 -7.30 4.84 13.12
C GLU A 6 -6.72 6.24 12.84
N GLY A 7 -6.60 6.59 11.57
CA GLY A 7 -5.93 7.80 11.10
C GLY A 7 -4.40 7.70 11.02
N ILE A 8 -3.77 6.73 11.71
CA ILE A 8 -2.32 6.49 11.65
C ILE A 8 -2.00 5.25 10.83
N HIS A 9 -2.53 4.09 11.22
CA HIS A 9 -2.25 2.79 10.61
C HIS A 9 -3.27 2.43 9.54
N TYR A 10 -4.50 2.90 9.67
CA TYR A 10 -5.56 2.67 8.70
C TYR A 10 -6.59 3.79 8.75
N TYR A 11 -7.44 3.87 7.73
CA TYR A 11 -8.69 4.63 7.74
C TYR A 11 -9.79 3.82 7.06
N ILE A 12 -11.05 4.18 7.29
CA ILE A 12 -12.19 3.61 6.58
C ILE A 12 -12.53 4.53 5.41
N ASN A 13 -12.57 4.00 4.18
CA ASN A 13 -12.94 4.80 3.01
C ASN A 13 -14.47 4.97 2.89
N GLU A 14 -14.91 5.70 1.87
CA GLU A 14 -16.33 5.98 1.64
C GLU A 14 -17.17 4.72 1.37
N ASP A 15 -16.52 3.64 0.90
CA ASP A 15 -17.14 2.33 0.69
C ASP A 15 -17.21 1.46 1.96
N GLY A 16 -16.75 1.98 3.11
CA GLY A 16 -16.69 1.22 4.37
C GLY A 16 -15.54 0.21 4.44
N LEU A 17 -14.55 0.30 3.55
CA LEU A 17 -13.39 -0.59 3.50
C LEU A 17 -12.22 -0.03 4.30
N ILE A 18 -11.52 -0.91 5.02
CA ILE A 18 -10.28 -0.57 5.72
C ILE A 18 -9.15 -0.38 4.71
N VAL A 19 -8.55 0.81 4.71
CA VAL A 19 -7.38 1.14 3.91
C VAL A 19 -6.18 1.34 4.83
N LEU A 20 -5.19 0.47 4.68
CA LEU A 20 -3.94 0.53 5.42
C LEU A 20 -3.05 1.65 4.88
N THR A 21 -2.43 2.41 5.77
CA THR A 21 -1.55 3.53 5.41
C THR A 21 -0.13 3.07 5.14
N GLU A 22 0.68 3.96 4.58
CA GLU A 22 2.11 3.75 4.43
C GLU A 22 2.80 3.46 5.78
N LYS A 23 2.41 4.16 6.85
CA LYS A 23 2.93 3.96 8.22
C LYS A 23 2.78 2.51 8.66
N TYR A 24 1.59 1.94 8.49
CA TYR A 24 1.36 0.54 8.84
C TYR A 24 2.29 -0.40 8.06
N HIS A 25 2.46 -0.15 6.76
CA HIS A 25 3.34 -0.97 5.93
C HIS A 25 4.83 -0.84 6.31
N LEU A 26 5.29 0.36 6.66
CA LEU A 26 6.63 0.59 7.18
C LEU A 26 6.86 -0.14 8.51
N GLU A 27 5.89 -0.08 9.43
CA GLU A 27 5.99 -0.81 10.71
C GLU A 27 5.92 -2.32 10.54
N LYS A 28 5.19 -2.81 9.53
CA LYS A 28 5.19 -4.22 9.12
C LYS A 28 6.55 -4.66 8.61
N GLY A 29 7.32 -3.75 8.00
CA GLY A 29 8.73 -3.93 7.66
C GLY A 29 9.02 -4.77 6.42
N TYR A 30 8.01 -5.19 5.66
CA TYR A 30 8.22 -5.92 4.41
C TYR A 30 7.05 -5.74 3.42
N CYS A 31 7.35 -5.88 2.12
CA CYS A 31 6.35 -5.90 1.06
C CYS A 31 5.56 -7.21 1.07
N CYS A 32 4.24 -7.13 1.17
CA CYS A 32 3.40 -8.33 1.26
C CYS A 32 2.94 -8.92 -0.09
N GLY A 33 3.33 -8.32 -1.21
CA GLY A 33 3.00 -8.84 -2.55
C GLY A 33 1.56 -8.64 -3.03
N ASN A 34 0.73 -7.94 -2.27
CA ASN A 34 -0.70 -7.76 -2.59
C ASN A 34 -1.03 -6.51 -3.44
N GLY A 35 -0.04 -5.72 -3.86
CA GLY A 35 -0.30 -4.51 -4.66
C GLY A 35 -1.03 -3.40 -3.90
N CYS A 36 -0.67 -3.16 -2.63
CA CYS A 36 -1.37 -2.21 -1.76
C CYS A 36 -1.28 -0.75 -2.25
N ARG A 37 -2.37 0.01 -2.12
CA ARG A 37 -2.45 1.42 -2.54
C ARG A 37 -1.32 2.31 -1.98
N HIS A 38 -0.97 2.12 -0.72
CA HIS A 38 0.03 2.92 0.00
C HIS A 38 1.35 2.15 0.19
N CYS A 39 1.77 1.34 -0.80
CA CYS A 39 2.98 0.53 -0.70
C CYS A 39 4.26 1.41 -0.69
N PRO A 40 5.05 1.39 0.41
CA PRO A 40 6.33 2.11 0.48
C PRO A 40 7.49 1.37 -0.19
N PHE A 41 7.28 0.11 -0.62
CA PHE A 41 8.34 -0.81 -1.05
C PHE A 41 8.36 -1.02 -2.57
N ASP A 42 7.81 -0.08 -3.34
CA ASP A 42 7.74 -0.13 -4.80
C ASP A 42 7.32 -1.51 -5.37
N TYR A 43 6.35 -2.10 -4.67
CA TYR A 43 5.72 -3.37 -5.05
C TYR A 43 6.71 -4.52 -5.24
N GLU A 44 7.87 -4.53 -4.56
CA GLU A 44 8.98 -5.49 -4.81
C GLU A 44 8.57 -6.97 -4.84
N ASN A 45 7.61 -7.38 -4.01
CA ASN A 45 7.13 -8.76 -3.90
C ASN A 45 5.85 -9.03 -4.71
N VAL A 46 5.37 -8.07 -5.49
CA VAL A 46 4.23 -8.27 -6.39
C VAL A 46 4.77 -8.93 -7.67
N PRO A 47 4.17 -10.04 -8.15
CA PRO A 47 4.64 -10.70 -9.37
C PRO A 47 4.39 -9.86 -10.62
N GLU A 48 5.24 -10.00 -11.63
CA GLU A 48 5.02 -9.44 -12.96
C GLU A 48 3.87 -10.18 -13.68
N PRO A 49 3.09 -9.50 -14.54
CA PRO A 49 3.26 -8.10 -14.97
C PRO A 49 2.67 -7.07 -13.99
N LYS A 50 2.02 -7.53 -12.90
CA LYS A 50 1.22 -6.68 -12.04
C LYS A 50 2.02 -5.58 -11.36
N ARG A 51 3.27 -5.88 -10.99
CA ARG A 51 4.19 -4.89 -10.39
C ARG A 51 4.47 -3.74 -11.35
N SER A 52 4.83 -4.01 -12.60
CA SER A 52 5.06 -2.96 -13.61
C SER A 52 3.83 -2.07 -13.79
N GLU A 53 2.64 -2.67 -13.93
CA GLU A 53 1.38 -1.91 -14.07
C GLU A 53 1.12 -0.97 -12.88
N LEU A 54 1.37 -1.44 -11.65
CA LEU A 54 1.17 -0.64 -10.44
C LEU A 54 2.17 0.50 -10.32
N LEU A 55 3.42 0.28 -10.73
CA LEU A 55 4.46 1.32 -10.77
C LEU A 55 4.13 2.43 -11.78
N GLU A 56 3.52 2.07 -12.91
CA GLU A 56 3.03 3.04 -13.90
C GLU A 56 1.85 3.86 -13.34
N GLN A 57 0.89 3.19 -12.69
CA GLN A 57 -0.28 3.85 -12.08
C GLN A 57 0.09 4.81 -10.94
N LYS A 58 1.16 4.52 -10.18
CA LYS A 58 1.65 5.36 -9.07
C LYS A 58 2.18 6.72 -9.56
N ASN A 59 2.58 6.84 -10.83
CA ASN A 59 3.14 8.06 -11.42
C ASN A 59 2.27 8.60 -12.57
N PRO A 60 1.11 9.21 -12.30
CA PRO A 60 0.18 9.66 -13.34
C PRO A 60 0.71 10.82 -14.22
N ASN A 61 1.91 11.37 -13.95
CA ASN A 61 2.52 12.46 -14.70
C ASN A 61 3.74 12.02 -15.54
N LYS A 62 3.85 10.75 -15.94
CA LYS A 62 4.81 10.34 -16.99
C LYS A 62 4.23 10.65 -18.38
N ASN A 63 4.15 11.93 -18.72
CA ASN A 63 4.26 12.55 -20.06
C ASN A 63 4.11 14.07 -19.92
#